data_AF-A0A485C842-F1
#
_entry.id   AF-A0A485C842-F1
#
_cell.length_a   1.000
_cell.length_b   1.000
_cell.length_c   1.000
_cell.angle_alpha   90.00
_cell.angle_beta   90.00
_cell.angle_gamma   90.00
#
_symmetry.space_group_name_H-M   'P 1'
#
loop_
_entity.id
_entity.type
_entity.pdbx_description
1 polymer ?
#
loop_
_entity_poly.entity_id
_entity_poly.type
_entity_poly.pdbx_seq_one_letter_code
_entity_poly.pdbx_strand_id
1 'polypeptide(L)'
;MSELQQAQIVVQLGSSLTGKRVLQWQATCEPEEYWVVDNLPGRLDPAHHRGRRLVCPVEQWLDLHPAESRQPWATTIPELSRQAWQAAADRSEAFGEAQLAHRIHPLPSGTGAAVCR
;
A
#
# COMPACT_ATOMS: atom_id res chain seq x y z
N MET A 1 9.28 16.77 10.88
CA MET A 1 8.11 16.59 9.99
C MET A 1 8.37 15.36 9.14
N SER A 2 7.37 14.48 9.01
CA SER A 2 7.52 13.24 8.22
C SER A 2 7.56 13.59 6.73
N GLU A 3 8.40 12.93 5.92
CA GLU A 3 8.49 13.15 4.46
C GLU A 3 7.11 13.02 3.79
N LEU A 4 6.25 12.14 4.29
CA LEU A 4 4.87 11.97 3.82
C LEU A 4 3.97 13.21 4.02
N GLN A 5 4.31 14.16 4.89
CA GLN A 5 3.56 15.41 5.07
C GLN A 5 3.74 16.37 3.89
N GLN A 6 4.74 16.15 3.02
CA GLN A 6 4.94 16.95 1.81
C GLN A 6 4.05 16.49 0.65
N ALA A 7 3.35 15.36 0.79
CA ALA A 7 2.47 14.85 -0.24
C ALA A 7 1.24 15.75 -0.41
N GLN A 8 1.11 16.37 -1.58
CA GLN A 8 -0.04 17.21 -1.93
C GLN A 8 -1.27 16.38 -2.31
N ILE A 9 -1.06 15.20 -2.88
CA ILE A 9 -2.11 14.29 -3.31
C ILE A 9 -1.76 12.86 -2.89
N VAL A 10 -2.78 12.11 -2.46
CA VAL A 10 -2.69 10.66 -2.25
C VAL A 10 -3.67 9.98 -3.17
N VAL A 11 -3.19 9.07 -4.02
CA VAL A 11 -4.02 8.24 -4.90
C VAL A 11 -3.94 6.79 -4.41
N GLN A 12 -5.03 6.29 -3.81
CA GLN A 12 -5.17 4.91 -3.38
C GLN A 12 -5.84 4.08 -4.47
N LEU A 13 -5.17 3.01 -4.89
CA LEU A 13 -5.71 2.01 -5.81
C LEU A 13 -6.15 0.80 -5.01
N GLY A 14 -7.42 0.42 -5.13
CA GLY A 14 -8.04 -0.64 -4.34
C GLY A 14 -8.47 -0.22 -2.93
N SER A 15 -8.88 -1.21 -2.15
CA SER A 15 -9.50 -1.04 -0.84
C SER A 15 -9.05 -2.10 0.16
N SER A 16 -9.46 -1.96 1.42
CA SER A 16 -9.18 -2.91 2.51
C SER A 16 -7.71 -2.97 2.97
N LEU A 17 -7.15 -1.81 3.31
CA LEU A 17 -5.83 -1.72 3.94
C LEU A 17 -5.79 -2.51 5.27
N THR A 18 -4.82 -3.40 5.43
CA THR A 18 -4.70 -4.29 6.60
C THR A 18 -3.69 -3.78 7.64
N GLY A 19 -2.74 -2.93 7.24
CA GLY A 19 -1.68 -2.46 8.13
C GLY A 19 -2.15 -1.38 9.11
N LYS A 20 -2.12 -1.66 10.42
CA LYS A 20 -2.49 -0.69 11.48
C LYS A 20 -1.78 0.66 11.34
N ARG A 21 -0.47 0.66 11.08
CA ARG A 21 0.32 1.90 10.91
C ARG A 21 -0.06 2.68 9.66
N VAL A 22 -0.44 1.98 8.58
CA VAL A 22 -0.91 2.60 7.34
C VAL A 22 -2.29 3.23 7.56
N LEU A 23 -3.21 2.51 8.23
CA LEU A 23 -4.52 3.04 8.62
C LEU A 23 -4.40 4.26 9.54
N GLN A 24 -3.47 4.24 10.49
CA GLN A 24 -3.18 5.40 11.34
C GLN A 24 -2.64 6.58 10.54
N TRP A 25 -1.68 6.34 9.63
CA TRP A 25 -1.17 7.39 8.76
C TRP A 25 -2.30 7.97 7.88
N GLN A 26 -3.08 7.12 7.23
CA GLN A 26 -4.25 7.50 6.45
C GLN A 26 -5.22 8.33 7.28
N ALA A 27 -5.48 7.97 8.54
CA ALA A 27 -6.39 8.73 9.39
C ALA A 27 -5.88 10.14 9.77
N THR A 28 -4.58 10.39 9.64
CA THR A 28 -3.93 11.64 10.09
C THR A 28 -3.33 12.47 8.95
N CYS A 29 -3.32 11.96 7.73
CA CYS A 29 -2.75 12.70 6.61
C CYS A 29 -3.70 13.80 6.17
N GLU A 30 -3.15 14.97 5.83
CA GLU A 30 -3.93 16.12 5.38
C GLU A 30 -3.44 16.58 3.99
N PRO A 31 -3.50 15.72 2.96
CA PRO A 31 -3.18 16.15 1.61
C PRO A 31 -4.26 17.13 1.10
N GLU A 32 -3.91 17.91 0.08
CA GLU A 32 -4.87 18.80 -0.59
C GLU A 32 -6.00 18.00 -1.27
N GLU A 33 -5.65 16.85 -1.85
CA GLU A 33 -6.60 15.88 -2.41
C GLU A 33 -6.28 14.43 -2.02
N TYR A 34 -7.32 13.68 -1.65
CA TYR A 34 -7.25 12.23 -1.42
C TYR A 34 -8.18 11.49 -2.39
N TRP A 35 -7.62 10.66 -3.26
CA TRP A 35 -8.36 9.92 -4.28
C TRP A 35 -8.39 8.44 -3.96
N VAL A 36 -9.56 7.83 -4.06
CA VAL A 36 -9.72 6.37 -3.97
C VAL A 36 -10.27 5.85 -5.27
N VAL A 37 -9.56 4.91 -5.89
CA VAL A 37 -9.95 4.21 -7.12
C VAL A 37 -10.24 2.76 -6.78
N ASP A 38 -11.50 2.37 -6.78
CA ASP A 38 -11.92 1.01 -6.48
C ASP A 38 -13.28 0.73 -7.12
N ASN A 39 -13.51 -0.50 -7.59
CA ASN A 39 -14.74 -0.88 -8.28
C ASN A 39 -15.92 -1.13 -7.32
N LEU A 40 -15.67 -1.29 -6.02
CA LEU A 40 -16.71 -1.54 -5.04
C LEU A 40 -17.53 -0.26 -4.80
N PRO A 41 -18.87 -0.37 -4.72
CA PRO A 41 -19.71 0.74 -4.30
C PRO A 41 -19.58 0.99 -2.79
N GLY A 42 -19.91 2.21 -2.35
CA GLY A 42 -19.91 2.60 -0.93
C GLY A 42 -18.67 3.38 -0.48
N ARG A 43 -18.72 3.99 0.71
CA ARG A 43 -17.63 4.84 1.21
C ARG A 43 -16.46 3.99 1.72
N LEU A 44 -15.27 4.23 1.16
CA LEU A 44 -14.05 3.49 1.50
C LEU A 44 -12.98 4.32 2.20
N ASP A 45 -13.17 5.64 2.29
CA ASP A 45 -12.29 6.50 3.08
C ASP A 45 -12.90 6.70 4.48
N PRO A 46 -12.34 6.06 5.52
CA PRO A 46 -12.81 6.23 6.89
C PRO A 46 -12.46 7.61 7.46
N ALA A 47 -11.43 8.29 6.96
CA ALA A 47 -10.95 9.55 7.55
C ALA A 47 -11.60 10.81 6.97
N HIS A 48 -12.54 10.67 6.02
CA HIS A 48 -13.32 11.78 5.48
C HIS A 48 -12.47 12.88 4.81
N HIS A 49 -11.41 12.50 4.11
CA HIS A 49 -10.55 13.44 3.41
C HIS A 49 -11.31 14.20 2.32
N ARG A 50 -10.84 15.41 2.05
CA ARG A 50 -11.24 16.16 0.86
C ARG A 50 -10.63 15.50 -0.38
N GLY A 51 -11.44 15.18 -1.37
CA GLY A 51 -10.95 14.59 -2.61
C GLY A 51 -12.03 13.89 -3.41
N ARG A 52 -11.65 12.80 -4.09
CA ARG A 52 -12.49 12.15 -5.11
C ARG A 52 -12.62 10.66 -4.85
N ARG A 53 -13.80 10.13 -5.14
CA ARG A 53 -14.02 8.69 -5.25
C ARG A 53 -14.31 8.34 -6.69
N LEU A 54 -13.49 7.44 -7.23
CA LEU A 54 -13.56 6.96 -8.60
C LEU A 54 -13.98 5.49 -8.56
N VAL A 55 -15.20 5.21 -9.03
CA VAL A 55 -15.79 3.87 -9.04
C VAL A 55 -15.56 3.26 -10.41
N CYS A 56 -14.43 2.55 -10.55
CA CYS A 56 -14.07 1.84 -11.77
C CYS A 56 -13.02 0.76 -11.47
N PRO A 57 -12.81 -0.19 -12.39
CA PRO A 57 -11.65 -1.07 -12.36
C PRO A 57 -10.35 -0.27 -12.36
N VAL A 58 -9.40 -0.67 -11.50
CA VAL A 58 -8.09 0.01 -11.36
C VAL A 58 -7.32 0.02 -12.68
N GLU A 59 -7.36 -1.09 -13.43
CA GLU A 59 -6.73 -1.22 -14.75
C GLU A 59 -7.22 -0.15 -15.74
N GLN A 60 -8.54 0.00 -15.86
CA GLN A 60 -9.16 0.99 -16.75
C GLN A 60 -8.80 2.41 -16.32
N TRP A 61 -8.69 2.65 -15.02
CA TRP A 61 -8.27 3.95 -14.52
C TRP A 61 -6.83 4.27 -14.89
N LEU A 62 -5.91 3.31 -14.77
CA LEU A 62 -4.50 3.46 -15.13
C LEU A 62 -4.31 3.70 -16.63
N ASP A 63 -5.08 3.03 -17.49
CA ASP A 63 -5.05 3.24 -18.94
C ASP A 63 -5.43 4.68 -19.33
N LEU A 64 -6.39 5.27 -18.61
CA LEU A 64 -6.85 6.64 -18.82
C LEU A 64 -5.96 7.71 -18.16
N HIS A 65 -5.13 7.32 -17.19
CA HIS A 65 -4.24 8.21 -16.43
C HIS A 65 -2.79 7.70 -16.49
N PRO A 66 -2.16 7.69 -17.68
CA PRO A 66 -0.81 7.17 -17.83
C PRO A 66 0.18 7.98 -16.99
N ALA A 67 1.08 7.26 -16.32
CA ALA A 67 2.13 7.89 -15.52
C ALA A 67 3.22 8.48 -16.42
N GLU A 68 3.54 9.75 -16.20
CA GLU A 68 4.74 10.36 -16.77
C GLU A 68 5.95 10.05 -15.90
N SER A 69 7.08 9.74 -16.54
CA SER A 69 8.34 9.55 -15.80
C SER A 69 8.78 10.87 -15.17
N ARG A 70 8.94 10.88 -13.84
CA ARG A 70 9.35 12.05 -13.05
C ARG A 70 10.40 11.65 -12.03
N GLN A 71 11.20 12.62 -11.59
CA GLN A 71 12.16 12.39 -10.53
C GLN A 71 11.45 12.02 -9.22
N PRO A 72 11.89 10.97 -8.51
CA PRO A 72 11.35 10.65 -7.19
C PRO A 72 11.56 11.82 -6.23
N TRP A 73 10.50 12.21 -5.52
CA TRP A 73 10.58 13.30 -4.53
C TRP A 73 10.97 12.80 -3.14
N ALA A 74 10.60 11.56 -2.80
CA ALA A 74 10.91 10.95 -1.51
C ALA A 74 12.32 10.33 -1.52
N THR A 75 13.15 10.78 -0.59
CA THR A 75 14.56 10.40 -0.45
C THR A 75 14.83 9.60 0.83
N THR A 76 14.05 9.83 1.88
CA THR A 76 14.26 9.23 3.20
C THR A 76 13.50 7.91 3.37
N ILE A 77 12.27 7.84 2.86
CA ILE A 77 11.40 6.65 2.93
C ILE A 77 12.05 5.40 2.34
N PRO A 78 12.70 5.44 1.15
CA PRO A 78 13.34 4.25 0.60
C PRO A 78 14.41 3.66 1.55
N GLU A 79 15.21 4.53 2.17
CA GLU A 79 16.26 4.12 3.09
C GLU A 79 15.68 3.56 4.40
N LEU A 80 14.65 4.20 4.96
CA LEU A 80 13.94 3.68 6.14
C LEU A 80 13.27 2.33 5.86
N SER A 81 12.68 2.16 4.68
CA SER A 81 12.08 0.90 4.25
C SER A 81 13.13 -0.21 4.19
N ARG A 82 14.29 0.07 3.60
CA ARG A 82 15.44 -0.85 3.53
C ARG A 82 15.94 -1.25 4.92
N GLN A 83 16.11 -0.27 5.82
CA GLN A 83 16.53 -0.53 7.20
C GLN A 83 15.50 -1.36 7.97
N ALA A 84 14.21 -1.07 7.83
CA ALA A 84 13.14 -1.83 8.46
C ALA A 84 13.09 -3.27 7.95
N TRP A 85 13.29 -3.48 6.64
CA TRP A 85 13.37 -4.80 6.05
C TRP A 85 14.56 -5.60 6.60
N GLN A 86 15.75 -4.99 6.65
CA GLN A 86 16.94 -5.63 7.21
C GLN A 86 16.76 -5.99 8.69
N ALA A 87 16.22 -5.06 9.49
CA ALA A 87 15.97 -5.32 10.90
C ALA A 87 14.96 -6.46 11.12
N ALA A 88 13.97 -6.61 10.24
CA ALA A 88 13.05 -7.74 10.26
C ALA A 88 13.76 -9.05 9.88
N ALA A 89 14.64 -9.03 8.88
CA ALA A 89 15.44 -10.18 8.47
C ALA A 89 16.38 -10.66 9.58
N ASP A 90 17.13 -9.74 10.21
CA ASP A 90 18.09 -10.05 11.28
C ASP A 90 17.40 -10.67 12.51
N ARG A 91 16.16 -10.27 12.79
CA ARG A 91 15.35 -10.82 13.90
C ARG A 91 14.63 -12.12 13.54
N SER A 92 14.76 -12.57 12.29
CA SER A 92 14.07 -13.74 11.76
C SER A 92 14.93 -15.02 11.75
N GLU A 93 15.95 -15.13 12.61
CA GLU A 93 16.78 -16.34 12.72
C GLU A 93 16.07 -17.53 13.39
N ALA A 94 15.22 -17.28 14.40
CA ALA A 94 14.44 -18.31 15.08
C ALA A 94 13.23 -18.79 14.25
N PHE A 95 12.79 -20.03 14.42
CA PHE A 95 11.60 -20.53 13.74
C PHE A 95 10.31 -20.12 14.47
N GLY A 96 9.43 -19.38 13.80
CA GLY A 96 8.13 -18.92 14.31
C GLY A 96 7.25 -18.30 13.22
N GLU A 97 6.02 -17.93 13.57
CA GLU A 97 5.02 -17.40 12.61
C GLU A 97 5.48 -16.11 11.92
N ALA A 98 6.14 -15.22 12.65
CA ALA A 98 6.67 -13.97 12.11
C ALA A 98 7.76 -14.22 11.03
N GLN A 99 8.56 -15.26 11.24
CA GLN A 99 9.63 -15.66 10.34
C GLN A 99 9.09 -16.40 9.11
N LEU A 100 8.05 -17.22 9.29
CA LEU A 100 7.31 -17.81 8.18
C LEU A 100 6.70 -16.73 7.29
N ALA A 101 6.05 -15.72 7.88
CA ALA A 101 5.49 -14.59 7.13
C ALA A 101 6.57 -13.80 6.38
N HIS A 102 7.74 -13.55 7.00
CA HIS A 102 8.86 -12.87 6.33
C HIS A 102 9.45 -13.69 5.17
N ARG A 103 9.47 -15.02 5.30
CA ARG A 103 10.04 -15.97 4.32
C ARG A 103 9.02 -16.58 3.37
N ILE A 104 7.77 -16.09 3.35
CA ILE A 104 6.74 -16.64 2.46
C ILE A 104 7.01 -16.30 0.98
N HIS A 105 7.75 -15.21 0.73
CA HIS A 105 8.07 -14.72 -0.61
C HIS A 105 8.95 -15.66 -1.47
N PRO A 106 9.98 -16.35 -0.92
CA PRO A 106 10.75 -17.35 -1.68
C PRO A 106 10.13 -18.74 -1.74
N LEU A 107 9.05 -19.04 -0.99
CA LEU A 107 8.41 -20.35 -1.12
C LEU A 107 7.73 -20.38 -2.50
N PRO A 108 8.11 -21.29 -3.42
CA PRO A 108 7.31 -21.47 -4.62
C PRO A 108 5.90 -21.79 -4.14
N SER A 109 4.95 -20.98 -4.58
CA SER A 109 3.53 -21.28 -4.45
C SER A 109 3.33 -22.63 -5.12
N GLY A 110 3.39 -23.69 -4.33
CA GLY A 110 2.97 -25.02 -4.72
C GLY A 110 1.52 -24.87 -5.16
N THR A 111 1.35 -24.82 -6.48
CA THR A 111 0.13 -24.98 -7.25
C THR A 111 -1.15 -24.63 -6.48
N GLY A 112 -1.69 -23.45 -6.74
CA GLY A 112 -3.13 -23.22 -6.64
C GLY A 112 -3.85 -24.13 -7.65
N ALA A 113 -3.92 -25.43 -7.36
CA ALA A 113 -4.84 -26.35 -7.98
C ALA A 113 -5.87 -26.71 -6.91
N ALA A 114 -6.99 -26.00 -6.98
CA ALA A 114 -8.25 -26.56 -6.56
C ALA A 114 -8.43 -27.91 -7.28
N VAL A 115 -8.15 -29.02 -6.58
CA VAL A 115 -8.81 -30.27 -6.90
C VAL A 115 -10.12 -30.24 -6.13
N CYS A 116 -11.17 -29.77 -6.80
CA CYS A 116 -12.50 -30.24 -6.50
C CYS A 116 -12.50 -31.76 -6.71
N ARG A 117 -12.54 -32.51 -5.63
CA ARG A 117 -13.22 -33.81 -5.56
C ARG A 117 -13.90 -33.93 -4.21
#